data_AF-A0A4P5R8F3-F1
#
_entry.id   AF-A0A4P5R8F3-F1
#
_cell.length_a   1.000
_cell.length_b   1.000
_cell.length_c   1.000
_cell.angle_alpha   90.00
_cell.angle_beta   90.00
_cell.angle_gamma   90.00
#
_symmetry.space_group_name_H-M   'P 1'
#
loop_
_entity.id
_entity.type
_entity.pdbx_description
1 polymer ?
#
loop_
_entity_poly.entity_id
_entity_poly.type
_entity_poly.pdbx_seq_one_letter_code
_entity_poly.pdbx_strand_id
1 'polypeptide(L)'
;MEKIRVGVLFGGRSSEHSISCISANSIINVLDRNKYEVVPMGITSDNSWVVFEDKNPFLTLAKGELPEVTKEGIQSNKPVSFSKFPPNDLITLDVIFPVLHGPYGEDGTIQGLIDLHSIAFVGSGVLGSAIGMDKTTSKTLLKTAGFPVGDFVTILDSQWKNDKQNILKKISELGLPVFVKPARAGSSLGIQKIKDASKIEAAIEEARVHDKRIIVEASIENAREIECAVITGEDKKAARSSLPAEIIVKKSHEFYDFEAKYMDDSADLIVPAKLDKKIQADLQLLAARVFDYFNCEGLARVDFFLTKDDEIIVNEINTMPGFTSISMFPRMWEASGVKYDELVDYLIQEALNRPIGLH
;
A
#
# COMPACT_ATOMS: atom_id res chain seq x y z
N MET A 1 -28.25 16.99 10.93
CA MET A 1 -28.09 15.61 10.45
C MET A 1 -27.29 14.85 11.49
N GLU A 2 -27.52 13.55 11.61
CA GLU A 2 -26.64 12.68 12.41
C GLU A 2 -25.25 12.64 11.76
N LYS A 3 -24.19 12.58 12.58
CA LYS A 3 -22.82 12.52 12.07
C LYS A 3 -22.54 11.14 11.52
N ILE A 4 -21.74 11.06 10.46
CA ILE A 4 -21.27 9.80 9.90
C ILE A 4 -20.25 9.19 10.86
N ARG A 5 -20.46 7.94 11.28
CA ARG A 5 -19.55 7.19 12.15
C ARG A 5 -18.45 6.50 11.35
N VAL A 6 -17.23 6.99 11.49
CA VAL A 6 -16.04 6.51 10.76
C VAL A 6 -15.16 5.70 11.69
N GLY A 7 -15.04 4.40 11.42
CA GLY A 7 -14.08 3.52 12.09
C GLY A 7 -12.70 3.66 11.45
N VAL A 8 -11.71 4.21 12.15
CA VAL A 8 -10.33 4.29 11.64
C VAL A 8 -9.55 3.09 12.16
N LEU A 9 -9.21 2.15 11.28
CA LEU A 9 -8.60 0.87 11.64
C LEU A 9 -7.09 0.87 11.38
N PHE A 10 -6.27 0.53 12.38
CA PHE A 10 -4.81 0.66 12.32
C PHE A 10 -4.03 -0.35 13.19
N GLY A 11 -2.71 -0.35 13.08
CA GLY A 11 -1.79 -1.28 13.74
C GLY A 11 -1.59 -2.56 12.93
N GLY A 12 -1.96 -3.71 13.51
CA GLY A 12 -1.93 -5.02 12.88
C GLY A 12 -0.63 -5.80 13.08
N ARG A 13 -0.67 -7.09 12.74
CA ARG A 13 0.51 -7.97 12.75
C ARG A 13 1.30 -7.79 11.45
N SER A 14 1.97 -6.65 11.35
CA SER A 14 2.83 -6.27 10.23
C SER A 14 4.09 -5.58 10.76
N SER A 15 5.19 -5.67 10.01
CA SER A 15 6.39 -4.85 10.26
C SER A 15 6.10 -3.35 10.11
N GLU A 16 4.99 -2.99 9.49
CA GLU A 16 4.55 -1.62 9.23
C GLU A 16 3.53 -1.11 10.26
N HIS A 17 3.40 -1.82 11.40
CA HIS A 17 2.46 -1.50 12.49
C HIS A 17 2.54 -0.04 12.93
N SER A 18 3.74 0.45 13.23
CA SER A 18 3.92 1.81 13.73
C SER A 18 3.60 2.87 12.68
N ILE A 19 3.88 2.59 11.41
CA ILE A 19 3.50 3.48 10.30
C ILE A 19 1.98 3.54 10.17
N SER A 20 1.29 2.41 10.32
CA SER A 20 -0.18 2.36 10.35
C SER A 20 -0.76 3.25 11.46
N CYS A 21 -0.20 3.19 12.67
CA CYS A 21 -0.60 4.06 13.79
C CYS A 21 -0.41 5.57 13.47
N ILE A 22 0.71 5.95 12.87
CA ILE A 22 1.00 7.36 12.51
C ILE A 22 0.07 7.84 11.39
N SER A 23 -0.19 7.00 10.39
CA SER A 23 -1.14 7.29 9.30
C SER A 23 -2.56 7.51 9.86
N ALA A 24 -3.00 6.64 10.77
CA ALA A 24 -4.30 6.78 11.44
C ALA A 24 -4.41 8.08 12.24
N ASN A 25 -3.37 8.47 12.96
CA ASN A 25 -3.35 9.75 13.68
C ASN A 25 -3.55 10.93 12.73
N SER A 26 -2.87 10.90 11.59
CA SER A 26 -2.93 11.96 10.58
C SER A 26 -4.37 12.09 10.05
N ILE A 27 -5.03 10.97 9.73
CA ILE A 27 -6.42 10.93 9.28
C ILE A 27 -7.36 11.46 10.37
N ILE A 28 -7.27 10.93 11.59
CA ILE A 28 -8.14 11.31 12.72
C ILE A 28 -8.07 12.82 12.98
N ASN A 29 -6.89 13.43 12.89
CA ASN A 29 -6.69 14.85 13.20
C ASN A 29 -7.28 15.80 12.14
N VAL A 30 -7.51 15.35 10.90
CA VAL A 30 -8.05 16.19 9.82
C VAL A 30 -9.53 15.98 9.54
N LEU A 31 -10.17 14.96 10.13
CA LEU A 31 -11.59 14.72 9.96
C LEU A 31 -12.44 15.87 10.52
N ASP A 32 -13.35 16.39 9.69
CA ASP A 32 -14.31 17.43 10.09
C ASP A 32 -15.27 16.89 11.16
N ARG A 33 -15.08 17.35 12.39
CA ARG A 33 -15.85 16.92 13.56
C ARG A 33 -17.30 17.37 13.52
N ASN A 34 -17.70 18.25 12.61
CA ASN A 34 -19.11 18.58 12.39
C ASN A 34 -19.81 17.54 11.49
N LYS A 35 -19.06 16.85 10.62
CA LYS A 35 -19.56 15.81 9.72
C LYS A 35 -19.39 14.40 10.29
N TYR A 36 -18.28 14.14 10.97
CA TYR A 36 -17.86 12.79 11.36
C TYR A 36 -17.80 12.60 12.89
N GLU A 37 -18.26 11.45 13.36
CA GLU A 37 -17.95 10.87 14.67
C GLU A 37 -16.89 9.79 14.45
N VAL A 38 -15.72 9.92 15.09
CA VAL A 38 -14.58 9.05 14.81
C VAL A 38 -14.47 7.97 15.86
N VAL A 39 -14.26 6.72 15.41
CA VAL A 39 -14.06 5.55 16.27
C VAL A 39 -12.68 4.95 15.95
N PRO A 40 -11.63 5.29 16.71
CA PRO A 40 -10.31 4.70 16.50
C PRO A 40 -10.29 3.23 16.93
N MET A 41 -9.81 2.36 16.05
CA MET A 41 -9.79 0.91 16.21
C MET A 41 -8.38 0.37 15.92
N GLY A 42 -7.69 -0.09 16.96
CA GLY A 42 -6.36 -0.67 16.83
C GLY A 42 -6.38 -2.19 16.80
N ILE A 43 -5.46 -2.79 16.06
CA ILE A 43 -5.11 -4.21 16.15
C ILE A 43 -3.69 -4.31 16.71
N THR A 44 -3.50 -5.06 17.79
CA THR A 44 -2.17 -5.32 18.38
C THR A 44 -1.32 -6.20 17.46
N SER A 45 -0.01 -6.26 17.70
CA SER A 45 0.93 -7.15 17.01
C SER A 45 0.59 -8.65 17.19
N ASP A 46 -0.21 -9.00 18.21
CA ASP A 46 -0.73 -10.35 18.45
C ASP A 46 -2.19 -10.56 18.02
N ASN A 47 -2.73 -9.68 17.15
CA ASN A 47 -4.06 -9.75 16.54
C ASN A 47 -5.25 -9.53 17.49
N SER A 48 -5.04 -8.87 18.62
CA SER A 48 -6.12 -8.45 19.51
C SER A 48 -6.68 -7.10 19.08
N TRP A 49 -8.02 -6.96 19.10
CA TRP A 49 -8.71 -5.74 18.71
C TRP A 49 -8.96 -4.84 19.91
N VAL A 50 -8.69 -3.54 19.76
CA VAL A 50 -8.81 -2.51 20.80
C VAL A 50 -9.55 -1.30 20.22
N VAL A 51 -10.46 -0.71 21.00
CA VAL A 51 -11.30 0.42 20.58
C VAL A 51 -11.04 1.55 21.54
N PHE A 52 -10.69 2.72 21.01
CA PHE A 52 -10.26 3.86 21.81
C PHE A 52 -11.34 4.94 21.87
N GLU A 53 -11.29 5.77 22.91
CA GLU A 53 -12.06 7.02 22.92
C GLU A 53 -11.45 8.05 21.95
N ASP A 54 -12.30 8.83 21.30
CA ASP A 54 -11.98 9.91 20.35
C ASP A 54 -11.39 11.16 21.04
N LYS A 55 -10.46 10.96 21.97
CA LYS A 55 -9.77 12.02 22.70
C LYS A 55 -8.29 11.77 22.92
N ASN A 56 -7.83 10.52 22.81
CA ASN A 56 -6.42 10.20 22.95
C ASN A 56 -6.11 8.78 22.46
N PRO A 57 -6.20 8.49 21.14
CA PRO A 57 -5.53 7.31 20.65
C PRO A 57 -4.03 7.63 20.77
N PHE A 58 -3.27 6.80 21.49
CA PHE A 58 -1.84 6.98 21.77
C PHE A 58 -0.97 6.93 20.49
N LEU A 59 -1.21 7.83 19.54
CA LEU A 59 -0.65 7.81 18.18
C LEU A 59 0.32 8.97 17.93
N THR A 60 0.57 9.80 18.95
CA THR A 60 1.66 10.76 18.93
C THR A 60 2.96 10.06 19.27
N LEU A 61 3.97 10.21 18.42
CA LEU A 61 5.35 9.82 18.71
C LEU A 61 5.77 10.42 20.05
N ALA A 62 5.90 9.60 21.10
CA ALA A 62 6.74 9.97 22.22
C ALA A 62 8.17 10.07 21.69
N LYS A 63 8.92 11.09 22.12
CA LYS A 63 10.21 11.43 21.54
C LYS A 63 11.19 10.24 21.64
N GLY A 64 11.40 9.54 20.53
CA GLY A 64 12.32 8.39 20.41
C GLY A 64 11.68 6.99 20.41
N GLU A 65 10.35 6.87 20.51
CA GLU A 65 9.65 5.57 20.50
C GLU A 65 8.59 5.52 19.38
N LEU A 66 8.62 4.44 18.59
CA LEU A 66 7.61 4.17 17.57
C LEU A 66 6.29 3.75 18.25
N PRO A 67 5.12 4.25 17.79
CA PRO A 67 3.85 3.92 18.41
C PRO A 67 3.50 2.44 18.20
N GLU A 68 2.86 1.85 19.21
CA GLU A 68 2.33 0.48 19.18
C GLU A 68 0.95 0.44 19.82
N VAL A 69 0.06 -0.37 19.26
CA VAL A 69 -1.22 -0.75 19.88
C VAL A 69 -0.95 -1.82 20.93
N THR A 70 -1.14 -1.49 22.21
CA THR A 70 -1.02 -2.44 23.32
C THR A 70 -2.39 -2.87 23.84
N LYS A 71 -2.45 -4.03 24.49
CA LYS A 71 -3.66 -4.52 25.18
C LYS A 71 -4.04 -3.68 26.41
N GLU A 72 -3.11 -2.89 26.91
CA GLU A 72 -3.28 -1.97 28.04
C GLU A 72 -3.81 -0.59 27.58
N GLY A 73 -4.26 -0.49 26.34
CA GLY A 73 -5.05 0.64 25.86
C GLY A 73 -6.35 0.83 26.65
N ILE A 74 -6.84 2.07 26.69
CA ILE A 74 -8.05 2.50 27.40
C ILE A 74 -9.22 1.60 26.99
N GLN A 75 -9.69 0.78 27.94
CA GLN A 75 -10.89 -0.04 27.79
C GLN A 75 -12.10 0.86 27.53
N SER A 76 -12.63 0.86 26.31
CA SER A 76 -14.07 0.93 26.16
C SER A 76 -14.65 -0.41 26.62
N ASN A 77 -15.58 -0.40 27.58
CA ASN A 77 -16.29 -1.60 28.02
C ASN A 77 -17.27 -2.16 26.95
N LYS A 78 -17.24 -1.64 25.71
CA LYS A 78 -18.16 -2.05 24.64
C LYS A 78 -17.38 -2.71 23.49
N PRO A 79 -17.70 -3.97 23.14
CA PRO A 79 -17.12 -4.61 21.96
C PRO A 79 -17.55 -3.87 20.68
N VAL A 80 -16.62 -3.66 19.76
CA VAL A 80 -16.96 -3.25 18.39
C VAL A 80 -17.45 -4.47 17.63
N SER A 81 -18.63 -4.36 17.03
CA SER A 81 -19.18 -5.36 16.14
C SER A 81 -19.25 -4.78 14.75
N PHE A 82 -18.84 -5.56 13.76
CA PHE A 82 -18.99 -5.23 12.36
C PHE A 82 -20.41 -5.56 11.86
N SER A 83 -21.47 -5.59 12.66
CA SER A 83 -22.80 -5.98 12.17
C SER A 83 -23.69 -4.79 11.83
N LYS A 84 -24.41 -4.87 10.70
CA LYS A 84 -25.46 -3.91 10.29
C LYS A 84 -26.68 -3.89 11.24
N PHE A 85 -26.84 -4.95 12.04
CA PHE A 85 -27.94 -5.13 12.99
C PHE A 85 -27.42 -5.55 14.37
N PRO A 86 -26.84 -4.61 15.13
CA PRO A 86 -26.33 -4.96 16.44
C PRO A 86 -27.45 -5.07 17.50
N PRO A 87 -27.35 -5.97 18.50
CA PRO A 87 -28.03 -5.78 19.78
C PRO A 87 -27.70 -4.41 20.41
N ASN A 88 -28.57 -3.90 21.28
CA ASN A 88 -28.64 -2.52 21.82
C ASN A 88 -27.40 -1.95 22.53
N ASP A 89 -26.21 -2.57 22.48
CA ASP A 89 -25.00 -2.16 23.19
C ASP A 89 -23.72 -2.08 22.33
N LEU A 90 -23.82 -2.16 21.00
CA LEU A 90 -22.65 -2.15 20.11
C LEU A 90 -22.45 -0.79 19.42
N ILE A 91 -21.20 -0.51 19.07
CA ILE A 91 -20.84 0.65 18.25
C ILE A 91 -21.17 0.31 16.79
N THR A 92 -22.09 1.07 16.18
CA THR A 92 -22.38 1.02 14.74
C THR A 92 -21.41 1.89 13.98
N LEU A 93 -20.97 1.43 12.80
CA LEU A 93 -20.10 2.18 11.89
C LEU A 93 -20.80 2.32 10.55
N ASP A 94 -20.76 3.52 9.97
CA ASP A 94 -21.27 3.75 8.62
C ASP A 94 -20.21 3.39 7.58
N VAL A 95 -18.94 3.61 7.91
CA VAL A 95 -17.78 3.38 7.04
C VAL A 95 -16.53 3.08 7.86
N ILE A 96 -15.65 2.25 7.30
CA ILE A 96 -14.33 1.98 7.85
C ILE A 96 -13.25 2.58 6.95
N PHE A 97 -12.28 3.26 7.54
CA PHE A 97 -11.04 3.64 6.88
C PHE A 97 -9.93 2.67 7.35
N PRO A 98 -9.65 1.58 6.61
CA PRO A 98 -8.58 0.66 6.95
C PRO A 98 -7.23 1.27 6.55
N VAL A 99 -6.39 1.56 7.54
CA VAL A 99 -5.06 2.15 7.36
C VAL A 99 -3.97 1.16 7.75
N LEU A 100 -4.21 -0.13 7.51
CA LEU A 100 -3.28 -1.23 7.77
C LEU A 100 -2.34 -1.36 6.57
N HIS A 101 -1.04 -1.50 6.82
CA HIS A 101 -0.02 -1.64 5.77
C HIS A 101 0.59 -3.05 5.79
N GLY A 102 0.87 -3.59 4.61
CA GLY A 102 1.45 -4.92 4.46
C GLY A 102 0.44 -6.06 4.65
N PRO A 103 0.90 -7.25 5.08
CA PRO A 103 0.04 -8.42 5.27
C PRO A 103 -1.18 -8.13 6.15
N TYR A 104 -2.29 -8.80 5.87
CA TYR A 104 -3.62 -8.61 6.45
C TYR A 104 -4.30 -7.28 6.16
N GLY A 105 -3.55 -6.22 5.86
CA GLY A 105 -4.07 -4.88 5.54
C GLY A 105 -4.29 -4.64 4.05
N GLU A 106 -3.34 -5.06 3.23
CA GLU A 106 -3.33 -4.81 1.78
C GLU A 106 -3.51 -6.09 0.94
N ASP A 107 -3.69 -7.25 1.58
CA ASP A 107 -3.75 -8.56 0.89
C ASP A 107 -5.16 -9.11 0.66
N GLY A 108 -6.19 -8.32 0.98
CA GLY A 108 -7.60 -8.70 0.84
C GLY A 108 -8.20 -9.34 2.11
N THR A 109 -7.41 -9.65 3.14
CA THR A 109 -7.91 -10.31 4.35
C THR A 109 -8.90 -9.43 5.12
N ILE A 110 -8.50 -8.20 5.44
CA ILE A 110 -9.37 -7.28 6.19
C ILE A 110 -10.57 -6.83 5.33
N GLN A 111 -10.35 -6.63 4.03
CA GLN A 111 -11.40 -6.28 3.07
C GLN A 111 -12.50 -7.34 3.09
N GLY A 112 -12.14 -8.63 3.04
CA GLY A 112 -13.10 -9.73 3.09
C GLY A 112 -13.88 -9.78 4.40
N LEU A 113 -13.24 -9.47 5.53
CA LEU A 113 -13.92 -9.37 6.83
C LEU A 113 -14.96 -8.24 6.81
N ILE A 114 -14.61 -7.08 6.25
CA ILE A 114 -15.52 -5.92 6.17
C ILE A 114 -16.67 -6.19 5.19
N ASP A 115 -16.39 -6.81 4.04
CA ASP A 115 -17.39 -7.19 3.03
C ASP A 115 -18.45 -8.15 3.60
N LEU A 116 -18.03 -9.18 4.35
CA LEU A 116 -18.93 -10.13 5.02
C LEU A 116 -19.92 -9.46 5.97
N HIS A 117 -19.54 -8.28 6.45
CA HIS A 117 -20.27 -7.49 7.42
C HIS A 117 -21.11 -6.38 6.77
N SER A 118 -21.00 -6.22 5.45
CA SER A 118 -21.74 -5.25 4.65
C SER A 118 -21.57 -3.80 5.15
N ILE A 119 -20.34 -3.44 5.52
CA ILE A 119 -19.96 -2.09 5.91
C ILE A 119 -19.14 -1.47 4.77
N ALA A 120 -19.40 -0.20 4.45
CA ALA A 120 -18.61 0.52 3.45
C ALA A 120 -17.17 0.70 3.95
N PHE A 121 -16.18 0.70 3.06
CA PHE A 121 -14.82 1.00 3.46
C PHE A 121 -14.01 1.71 2.39
N VAL A 122 -13.06 2.51 2.86
CA VAL A 122 -12.12 3.24 2.01
C VAL A 122 -11.11 2.27 1.41
N GLY A 123 -10.89 2.39 0.11
CA GLY A 123 -9.88 1.66 -0.64
C GLY A 123 -10.40 0.46 -1.43
N SER A 124 -9.46 -0.34 -1.92
CA SER A 124 -9.71 -1.41 -2.88
C SER A 124 -10.35 -2.63 -2.21
N GLY A 125 -11.24 -3.31 -2.92
CA GLY A 125 -11.81 -4.59 -2.46
C GLY A 125 -10.83 -5.76 -2.49
N VAL A 126 -11.32 -6.95 -2.09
CA VAL A 126 -10.49 -8.16 -1.88
C VAL A 126 -9.58 -8.48 -3.06
N LEU A 127 -10.10 -8.47 -4.29
CA LEU A 127 -9.34 -8.87 -5.48
C LEU A 127 -8.21 -7.87 -5.79
N GLY A 128 -8.52 -6.57 -5.81
CA GLY A 128 -7.55 -5.52 -6.09
C GLY A 128 -6.42 -5.49 -5.07
N SER A 129 -6.76 -5.62 -3.78
CA SER A 129 -5.79 -5.77 -2.69
C SER A 129 -4.92 -7.02 -2.87
N ALA A 130 -5.51 -8.20 -3.03
CA ALA A 130 -4.76 -9.45 -3.17
C ALA A 130 -3.82 -9.45 -4.39
N ILE A 131 -4.26 -8.90 -5.53
CA ILE A 131 -3.42 -8.75 -6.73
C ILE A 131 -2.29 -7.75 -6.46
N GLY A 132 -2.61 -6.59 -5.89
CA GLY A 132 -1.62 -5.54 -5.62
C GLY A 132 -0.51 -6.00 -4.68
N MET A 133 -0.85 -6.79 -3.65
CA MET A 133 0.12 -7.33 -2.70
C MET A 133 1.08 -8.37 -3.33
N ASP A 134 0.58 -9.26 -4.18
CA ASP A 134 1.41 -10.33 -4.78
C ASP A 134 2.08 -9.84 -6.07
N LYS A 135 3.35 -9.42 -5.93
CA LYS A 135 4.20 -8.92 -7.03
C LYS A 135 4.24 -9.86 -8.23
N THR A 136 4.26 -11.19 -8.00
CA THR A 136 4.31 -12.16 -9.09
C THR A 136 2.99 -12.22 -9.84
N THR A 137 1.86 -12.19 -9.11
CA THR A 137 0.53 -12.22 -9.69
C THR A 137 0.25 -10.92 -10.44
N SER A 138 0.51 -9.77 -9.81
CA SER A 138 0.42 -8.44 -10.42
C SER A 138 1.22 -8.36 -11.73
N LYS A 139 2.52 -8.66 -11.72
CA LYS A 139 3.35 -8.58 -12.92
C LYS A 139 2.96 -9.59 -14.00
N THR A 140 2.51 -10.79 -13.63
CA THR A 140 2.02 -11.77 -14.59
C THR A 140 0.78 -11.27 -15.33
N LEU A 141 -0.19 -10.70 -14.60
CA LEU A 141 -1.40 -10.15 -15.20
C LEU A 141 -1.08 -8.94 -16.08
N LEU A 142 -0.27 -8.01 -15.59
CA LEU A 142 0.17 -6.83 -16.35
C LEU A 142 0.90 -7.22 -17.64
N LYS A 143 1.88 -8.12 -17.56
CA LYS A 143 2.62 -8.60 -18.74
C LYS A 143 1.67 -9.25 -19.76
N THR A 144 0.73 -10.07 -19.28
CA THR A 144 -0.25 -10.75 -20.13
C THR A 144 -1.19 -9.77 -20.83
N ALA A 145 -1.57 -8.68 -20.15
CA ALA A 145 -2.39 -7.61 -20.72
C ALA A 145 -1.62 -6.58 -21.55
N GLY A 146 -0.30 -6.76 -21.74
CA GLY A 146 0.53 -5.89 -22.56
C GLY A 146 0.96 -4.59 -21.88
N PHE A 147 0.88 -4.50 -20.55
CA PHE A 147 1.49 -3.40 -19.80
C PHE A 147 3.02 -3.56 -19.78
N PRO A 148 3.79 -2.46 -19.82
CA PRO A 148 5.24 -2.52 -19.76
C PRO A 148 5.68 -2.87 -18.34
N VAL A 149 6.23 -4.06 -18.15
CA VAL A 149 6.81 -4.53 -16.88
C VAL A 149 8.21 -5.07 -17.14
N GLY A 150 9.10 -4.93 -16.15
CA GLY A 150 10.44 -5.52 -16.22
C GLY A 150 10.40 -7.04 -16.30
N ASP A 151 11.43 -7.65 -16.87
CA ASP A 151 11.52 -9.11 -16.95
C ASP A 151 11.72 -9.75 -15.58
N PHE A 152 11.03 -10.86 -15.35
CA PHE A 152 11.04 -11.54 -14.06
C PHE A 152 10.83 -13.05 -14.20
N VAL A 153 11.26 -13.78 -13.17
CA VAL A 153 11.01 -15.20 -12.95
C VAL A 153 10.27 -15.36 -11.62
N THR A 154 9.14 -16.07 -11.66
CA THR A 154 8.41 -16.49 -10.46
C THR A 154 8.91 -17.85 -10.00
N ILE A 155 9.11 -17.99 -8.69
CA ILE A 155 9.58 -19.22 -8.06
C ILE A 155 8.54 -19.65 -7.02
N LEU A 156 7.90 -20.79 -7.28
CA LEU A 156 7.06 -21.46 -6.29
C LEU A 156 7.90 -22.38 -5.40
N ASP A 157 7.50 -22.54 -4.13
CA ASP A 157 8.22 -23.36 -3.16
C ASP A 157 8.47 -24.80 -3.62
N SER A 158 7.44 -25.42 -4.23
CA SER A 158 7.53 -26.77 -4.75
C SER A 158 8.50 -26.87 -5.93
N GLN A 159 8.52 -25.87 -6.81
CA GLN A 159 9.45 -25.84 -7.95
C GLN A 159 10.88 -25.67 -7.45
N TRP A 160 11.12 -24.81 -6.46
CA TRP A 160 12.46 -24.63 -5.89
C TRP A 160 12.99 -25.91 -5.25
N LYS A 161 12.14 -26.63 -4.51
CA LYS A 161 12.52 -27.90 -3.86
C LYS A 161 12.77 -29.04 -4.86
N ASN A 162 12.04 -29.08 -5.97
CA ASN A 162 12.01 -30.23 -6.86
C ASN A 162 12.77 -30.02 -8.19
N ASP A 163 12.94 -28.78 -8.65
CA ASP A 163 13.48 -28.44 -9.97
C ASP A 163 14.37 -27.17 -9.93
N LYS A 164 15.20 -27.09 -8.89
CA LYS A 164 16.11 -25.96 -8.64
C LYS A 164 17.00 -25.61 -9.85
N GLN A 165 17.56 -26.61 -10.53
CA GLN A 165 18.50 -26.38 -11.64
C GLN A 165 17.85 -25.65 -12.82
N ASN A 166 16.62 -26.02 -13.17
CA ASN A 166 15.86 -25.35 -14.23
C ASN A 166 15.50 -23.91 -13.85
N ILE A 167 15.17 -23.67 -12.57
CA ILE A 167 14.91 -22.31 -12.07
C ILE A 167 16.16 -21.44 -12.19
N LEU A 168 17.31 -21.94 -11.74
CA LEU A 168 18.58 -21.21 -11.86
C LEU A 168 18.93 -20.89 -13.31
N LYS A 169 18.65 -21.82 -14.24
CA LYS A 169 18.80 -21.56 -15.68
C LYS A 169 17.89 -20.42 -16.15
N LYS A 170 16.60 -20.43 -15.81
CA LYS A 170 15.67 -19.34 -16.15
C LYS A 170 16.11 -18.00 -15.58
N ILE A 171 16.63 -17.98 -14.36
CA ILE A 171 17.16 -16.75 -13.76
C ILE A 171 18.38 -16.25 -14.53
N SER A 172 19.27 -17.13 -15.00
CA SER A 172 20.44 -16.71 -15.78
C SER A 172 20.08 -16.01 -17.09
N GLU A 173 18.90 -16.28 -17.65
CA GLU A 173 18.40 -15.63 -18.87
C GLU A 173 17.99 -14.17 -18.64
N LEU A 174 17.75 -13.75 -17.37
CA LEU A 174 17.44 -12.35 -17.03
C LEU A 174 18.66 -11.42 -17.16
N GLY A 175 19.88 -11.95 -17.13
CA GLY A 175 21.10 -11.16 -17.00
C GLY A 175 21.28 -10.56 -15.59
N LEU A 176 22.47 -10.03 -15.31
CA LEU A 176 22.79 -9.37 -14.04
C LEU A 176 22.91 -7.85 -14.21
N PRO A 177 22.58 -7.05 -13.17
CA PRO A 177 22.12 -7.50 -11.85
C PRO A 177 20.63 -7.87 -11.83
N VAL A 178 20.24 -8.68 -10.82
CA VAL A 178 18.84 -9.01 -10.53
C VAL A 178 18.45 -8.58 -9.12
N PHE A 179 17.16 -8.37 -8.87
CA PHE A 179 16.60 -8.26 -7.53
C PHE A 179 15.90 -9.55 -7.15
N VAL A 180 16.21 -10.11 -5.98
CA VAL A 180 15.48 -11.23 -5.36
C VAL A 180 14.56 -10.66 -4.29
N LYS A 181 13.27 -10.98 -4.34
CA LYS A 181 12.25 -10.41 -3.43
C LYS A 181 11.22 -11.48 -2.99
N PRO A 182 10.74 -11.44 -1.74
CA PRO A 182 9.49 -12.12 -1.37
C PRO A 182 8.33 -11.56 -2.20
N ALA A 183 7.39 -12.42 -2.63
CA ALA A 183 6.31 -11.97 -3.50
C ALA A 183 5.29 -11.06 -2.78
N ARG A 184 5.02 -11.30 -1.50
CA ARG A 184 3.97 -10.62 -0.71
C ARG A 184 4.49 -9.89 0.53
N ALA A 185 5.69 -9.31 0.44
CA ALA A 185 6.25 -8.46 1.49
C ALA A 185 6.33 -7.00 1.03
N GLY A 186 6.02 -6.09 1.96
CA GLY A 186 6.20 -4.65 1.86
C GLY A 186 7.54 -4.19 2.44
N SER A 187 7.78 -2.88 2.37
CA SER A 187 8.90 -2.22 3.07
C SER A 187 10.31 -2.80 2.81
N SER A 188 10.52 -3.35 1.61
CA SER A 188 11.81 -3.89 1.16
C SER A 188 12.41 -5.01 2.02
N LEU A 189 11.59 -5.65 2.87
CA LEU A 189 12.02 -6.78 3.69
C LEU A 189 12.39 -7.98 2.80
N GLY A 190 13.60 -8.51 3.01
CA GLY A 190 14.12 -9.65 2.26
C GLY A 190 14.47 -9.34 0.79
N ILE A 191 14.53 -8.06 0.40
CA ILE A 191 14.95 -7.67 -0.94
C ILE A 191 16.48 -7.58 -1.02
N GLN A 192 17.07 -8.22 -2.02
CA GLN A 192 18.51 -8.12 -2.29
C GLN A 192 18.79 -7.87 -3.76
N LYS A 193 19.68 -6.90 -4.04
CA LYS A 193 20.26 -6.68 -5.38
C LYS A 193 21.49 -7.57 -5.56
N ILE A 194 21.43 -8.49 -6.50
CA ILE A 194 22.46 -9.49 -6.75
C ILE A 194 23.22 -9.14 -8.03
N LYS A 195 24.52 -8.86 -7.87
CA LYS A 195 25.47 -8.55 -8.96
C LYS A 195 26.36 -9.74 -9.34
N ASP A 196 26.23 -10.86 -8.61
CA ASP A 196 27.04 -12.06 -8.76
C ASP A 196 26.14 -13.30 -8.72
N ALA A 197 26.16 -14.09 -9.80
CA ALA A 197 25.32 -15.28 -9.95
C ALA A 197 25.51 -16.30 -8.81
N SER A 198 26.71 -16.38 -8.21
CA SER A 198 27.00 -17.30 -7.11
C SER A 198 26.18 -17.02 -5.85
N LYS A 199 25.64 -15.80 -5.69
CA LYS A 199 24.86 -15.37 -4.52
C LYS A 199 23.35 -15.55 -4.68
N ILE A 200 22.86 -15.84 -5.89
CA ILE A 200 21.42 -15.92 -6.19
C ILE A 200 20.73 -16.96 -5.31
N GLU A 201 21.33 -18.14 -5.17
CA GLU A 201 20.74 -19.22 -4.39
C GLU A 201 20.56 -18.84 -2.92
N ALA A 202 21.60 -18.27 -2.29
CA ALA A 202 21.54 -17.85 -0.91
C ALA A 202 20.48 -16.75 -0.69
N ALA A 203 20.39 -15.79 -1.61
CA ALA A 203 19.39 -14.73 -1.56
C ALA A 203 17.95 -15.27 -1.69
N ILE A 204 17.74 -16.32 -2.51
CA ILE A 204 16.44 -16.98 -2.62
C ILE A 204 16.07 -17.68 -1.31
N GLU A 205 17.00 -18.39 -0.68
CA GLU A 205 16.73 -19.04 0.62
C GLU A 205 16.45 -18.04 1.74
N GLU A 206 17.13 -16.89 1.74
CA GLU A 206 16.85 -15.81 2.69
C GLU A 206 15.46 -15.20 2.46
N ALA A 207 15.12 -14.84 1.21
CA ALA A 207 13.80 -14.33 0.89
C ALA A 207 12.68 -15.34 1.24
N ARG A 208 12.97 -16.65 1.14
CA ARG A 208 12.06 -17.75 1.51
C ARG A 208 11.75 -17.83 3.00
N VAL A 209 12.50 -17.14 3.87
CA VAL A 209 12.13 -16.98 5.28
C VAL A 209 10.88 -16.12 5.42
N HIS A 210 10.70 -15.15 4.53
CA HIS A 210 9.59 -14.19 4.57
C HIS A 210 8.39 -14.61 3.71
N ASP A 211 8.63 -15.19 2.52
CA ASP A 211 7.56 -15.72 1.67
C ASP A 211 8.04 -16.96 0.91
N LYS A 212 7.23 -18.02 0.88
CA LYS A 212 7.53 -19.23 0.11
C LYS A 212 7.36 -19.04 -1.40
N ARG A 213 6.74 -17.93 -1.82
CA ARG A 213 6.64 -17.49 -3.22
C ARG A 213 7.62 -16.33 -3.43
N ILE A 214 8.53 -16.48 -4.38
CA ILE A 214 9.63 -15.52 -4.65
C ILE A 214 9.51 -14.98 -6.07
N ILE A 215 9.93 -13.74 -6.24
CA ILE A 215 10.16 -13.13 -7.55
C ILE A 215 11.64 -12.75 -7.70
N VAL A 216 12.20 -13.04 -8.87
CA VAL A 216 13.53 -12.55 -9.29
C VAL A 216 13.35 -11.68 -10.51
N GLU A 217 13.82 -10.44 -10.45
CA GLU A 217 13.57 -9.43 -11.49
C GLU A 217 14.89 -8.92 -12.07
N ALA A 218 14.96 -8.75 -13.39
CA ALA A 218 16.06 -8.03 -14.01
C ALA A 218 16.10 -6.59 -13.48
N SER A 219 17.29 -6.11 -13.12
CA SER A 219 17.45 -4.74 -12.64
C SER A 219 17.28 -3.75 -13.79
N ILE A 220 16.48 -2.71 -13.58
CA ILE A 220 16.30 -1.62 -14.54
C ILE A 220 17.33 -0.54 -14.20
N GLU A 221 18.56 -0.75 -14.69
CA GLU A 221 19.70 0.08 -14.30
C GLU A 221 19.56 1.53 -14.78
N ASN A 222 19.89 2.47 -13.89
CA ASN A 222 19.85 3.91 -14.14
C ASN A 222 18.47 4.49 -14.50
N ALA A 223 17.38 3.81 -14.14
CA ALA A 223 16.06 4.40 -14.20
C ALA A 223 15.78 5.28 -12.98
N ARG A 224 14.90 6.27 -13.18
CA ARG A 224 14.32 7.11 -12.13
C ARG A 224 13.12 6.39 -11.51
N GLU A 225 12.97 6.45 -10.20
CA GLU A 225 11.79 5.93 -9.50
C GLU A 225 10.72 7.00 -9.42
N ILE A 226 9.60 6.77 -10.09
CA ILE A 226 8.48 7.72 -10.17
C ILE A 226 7.24 7.09 -9.56
N GLU A 227 6.54 7.82 -8.70
CA GLU A 227 5.27 7.42 -8.10
C GLU A 227 4.14 8.27 -8.66
N CYS A 228 2.94 7.69 -8.80
CA CYS A 228 1.73 8.41 -9.13
C CYS A 228 0.57 7.94 -8.25
N ALA A 229 -0.07 8.87 -7.55
CA ALA A 229 -1.25 8.60 -6.76
C ALA A 229 -2.49 8.56 -7.65
N VAL A 230 -3.34 7.56 -7.44
CA VAL A 230 -4.59 7.36 -8.17
C VAL A 230 -5.74 7.26 -7.18
N ILE A 231 -6.86 7.91 -7.49
CA ILE A 231 -8.14 7.77 -6.77
C ILE A 231 -9.25 7.41 -7.76
N THR A 232 -10.29 6.75 -7.25
CA THR A 232 -11.53 6.56 -8.02
C THR A 232 -12.11 7.93 -8.40
N GLY A 233 -12.57 8.09 -9.65
CA GLY A 233 -13.19 9.33 -10.12
C GLY A 233 -14.63 9.51 -9.62
N GLU A 234 -15.11 10.75 -9.61
CA GLU A 234 -16.50 11.07 -9.25
C GLU A 234 -17.50 10.38 -10.18
N ASP A 235 -18.66 9.96 -9.69
CA ASP A 235 -19.73 9.28 -10.46
C ASP A 235 -19.30 8.03 -11.24
N LYS A 236 -18.33 7.24 -10.73
CA LYS A 236 -17.73 6.11 -11.45
C LYS A 236 -17.08 6.52 -12.79
N LYS A 237 -16.67 7.79 -12.93
CA LYS A 237 -15.81 8.23 -14.03
C LYS A 237 -14.42 7.58 -13.90
N ALA A 238 -13.68 7.57 -15.01
CA ALA A 238 -12.33 7.02 -15.07
C ALA A 238 -11.45 7.49 -13.89
N ALA A 239 -10.55 6.62 -13.44
CA ALA A 239 -9.64 6.91 -12.35
C ALA A 239 -8.88 8.24 -12.57
N ARG A 240 -8.68 8.99 -11.48
CA ARG A 240 -7.98 10.27 -11.48
C ARG A 240 -6.57 10.08 -10.95
N SER A 241 -5.59 10.60 -11.68
CA SER A 241 -4.19 10.55 -11.30
C SER A 241 -3.69 11.93 -10.84
N SER A 242 -2.89 11.94 -9.79
CA SER A 242 -2.18 13.13 -9.30
C SER A 242 -1.07 13.56 -10.26
N LEU A 243 -0.46 14.71 -10.02
CA LEU A 243 0.90 14.99 -10.48
C LEU A 243 1.85 13.91 -9.92
N PRO A 244 2.76 13.35 -10.76
CA PRO A 244 3.73 12.36 -10.31
C PRO A 244 4.77 12.96 -9.38
N ALA A 245 5.43 12.11 -8.62
CA ALA A 245 6.54 12.46 -7.75
C ALA A 245 7.73 11.52 -7.95
N GLU A 246 8.91 11.96 -7.59
CA GLU A 246 10.16 11.22 -7.80
C GLU A 246 10.86 10.96 -6.47
N ILE A 247 11.37 9.74 -6.32
CA ILE A 247 12.23 9.34 -5.22
C ILE A 247 13.67 9.32 -5.73
N ILE A 248 14.53 10.14 -5.11
CA ILE A 248 15.96 10.11 -5.37
C ILE A 248 16.66 9.54 -4.14
N VAL A 249 17.06 8.28 -4.22
CA VAL A 249 17.87 7.64 -3.18
C VAL A 249 19.26 8.29 -3.16
N LYS A 250 19.68 8.82 -2.00
CA LYS A 250 21.00 9.43 -1.84
C LYS A 250 22.08 8.34 -1.94
N LYS A 251 23.25 8.70 -2.48
CA LYS A 251 24.34 7.77 -2.85
C LYS A 251 24.84 6.82 -1.75
N SER A 252 24.48 7.04 -0.49
CA SER A 252 24.78 6.14 0.62
C SER A 252 23.96 4.84 0.61
N HIS A 253 22.87 4.78 -0.17
CA HIS A 253 21.98 3.62 -0.25
C HIS A 253 21.87 3.12 -1.71
N GLU A 254 21.91 1.81 -1.93
CA GLU A 254 21.84 1.22 -3.28
C GLU A 254 20.39 1.13 -3.83
N PHE A 255 19.37 1.21 -2.97
CA PHE A 255 17.94 1.21 -3.32
C PHE A 255 17.08 1.73 -2.13
N TYR A 256 15.79 1.98 -2.36
CA TYR A 256 14.87 2.57 -1.37
C TYR A 256 14.28 1.50 -0.41
N ASP A 257 14.86 1.37 0.79
CA ASP A 257 14.46 0.40 1.83
C ASP A 257 13.67 1.02 3.00
N PHE A 258 13.28 0.22 4.00
CA PHE A 258 12.46 0.68 5.14
C PHE A 258 13.14 1.77 5.98
N GLU A 259 14.43 1.61 6.29
CA GLU A 259 15.20 2.61 7.03
C GLU A 259 15.27 3.91 6.23
N ALA A 260 15.47 3.79 4.91
CA ALA A 260 15.47 4.93 4.01
C ALA A 260 14.10 5.63 3.90
N LYS A 261 13.01 4.87 4.01
CA LYS A 261 11.63 5.40 3.90
C LYS A 261 11.17 6.23 5.10
N TYR A 262 11.65 5.91 6.31
CA TYR A 262 11.01 6.43 7.53
C TYR A 262 11.95 6.85 8.65
N MET A 263 13.22 6.46 8.64
CA MET A 263 14.14 6.68 9.77
C MET A 263 15.31 7.61 9.45
N ASP A 264 15.61 7.85 8.17
CA ASP A 264 16.80 8.62 7.76
C ASP A 264 16.53 9.62 6.62
N ASP A 265 17.32 10.69 6.57
CA ASP A 265 17.35 11.70 5.48
C ASP A 265 18.05 11.11 4.24
N SER A 266 17.63 9.92 3.84
CA SER A 266 18.32 9.03 2.89
C SER A 266 17.81 9.18 1.45
N ALA A 267 16.68 9.87 1.25
CA ALA A 267 16.10 10.09 -0.07
C ALA A 267 15.49 11.49 -0.18
N ASP A 268 15.69 12.12 -1.34
CA ASP A 268 15.00 13.36 -1.69
C ASP A 268 13.67 13.03 -2.37
N LEU A 269 12.57 13.47 -1.75
CA LEU A 269 11.20 13.27 -2.24
C LEU A 269 10.71 14.51 -3.00
N ILE A 270 10.77 14.45 -4.33
CA ILE A 270 10.45 15.57 -5.21
C ILE A 270 8.99 15.48 -5.66
N VAL A 271 8.19 16.47 -5.26
CA VAL A 271 6.78 16.60 -5.63
C VAL A 271 6.52 18.02 -6.15
N PRO A 272 6.08 18.23 -7.40
CA PRO A 272 5.95 17.24 -8.47
C PRO A 272 7.32 16.83 -9.05
N ALA A 273 7.40 15.63 -9.62
CA ALA A 273 8.57 15.16 -10.37
C ALA A 273 8.88 16.09 -11.56
N LYS A 274 10.16 16.30 -11.84
CA LYS A 274 10.60 17.10 -12.99
C LYS A 274 10.55 16.24 -14.25
N LEU A 275 9.44 16.30 -14.97
CA LEU A 275 9.15 15.50 -16.15
C LEU A 275 8.70 16.39 -17.32
N ASP A 276 8.97 15.94 -18.54
CA ASP A 276 8.37 16.54 -19.72
C ASP A 276 6.86 16.29 -19.71
N LYS A 277 6.09 17.27 -20.22
CA LYS A 277 4.61 17.23 -20.19
C LYS A 277 4.03 15.96 -20.81
N LYS A 278 4.66 15.46 -21.88
CA LYS A 278 4.22 14.22 -22.55
C LYS A 278 4.43 13.01 -21.63
N ILE A 279 5.63 12.85 -21.07
CA ILE A 279 5.96 11.74 -20.15
C ILE A 279 5.04 11.79 -18.92
N GLN A 280 4.81 12.97 -18.36
CA GLN A 280 3.89 13.14 -17.24
C GLN A 280 2.47 12.65 -17.59
N ALA A 281 1.93 13.07 -18.74
CA ALA A 281 0.60 12.66 -19.18
C ALA A 281 0.52 11.14 -19.46
N ASP A 282 1.54 10.57 -20.09
CA ASP A 282 1.62 9.13 -20.38
C ASP A 282 1.68 8.32 -19.08
N LEU A 283 2.43 8.78 -18.08
CA LEU A 283 2.55 8.14 -16.77
C LEU A 283 1.23 8.18 -15.99
N GLN A 284 0.56 9.34 -15.96
CA GLN A 284 -0.75 9.49 -15.33
C GLN A 284 -1.79 8.57 -16.00
N LEU A 285 -1.83 8.53 -17.34
CA LEU A 285 -2.72 7.64 -18.06
C LEU A 285 -2.42 6.16 -17.76
N LEU A 286 -1.13 5.78 -17.72
CA LEU A 286 -0.73 4.42 -17.41
C LEU A 286 -1.10 4.02 -15.97
N ALA A 287 -0.93 4.92 -15.00
CA ALA A 287 -1.31 4.70 -13.60
C ALA A 287 -2.81 4.45 -13.46
N ALA A 288 -3.65 5.29 -14.08
CA ALA A 288 -5.09 5.10 -14.11
C ALA A 288 -5.48 3.75 -14.75
N ARG A 289 -4.84 3.37 -15.86
CA ARG A 289 -5.11 2.09 -16.53
C ARG A 289 -4.72 0.88 -15.67
N VAL A 290 -3.61 0.94 -14.92
CA VAL A 290 -3.21 -0.13 -13.99
C VAL A 290 -4.22 -0.26 -12.85
N PHE A 291 -4.63 0.87 -12.27
CA PHE A 291 -5.65 0.94 -11.22
C PHE A 291 -6.97 0.29 -11.67
N ASP A 292 -7.48 0.70 -12.84
CA ASP A 292 -8.72 0.15 -13.40
C ASP A 292 -8.58 -1.34 -13.73
N TYR A 293 -7.45 -1.75 -14.32
CA TYR A 293 -7.21 -3.14 -14.73
C TYR A 293 -7.21 -4.12 -13.55
N PHE A 294 -6.73 -3.69 -12.39
CA PHE A 294 -6.75 -4.49 -11.17
C PHE A 294 -8.02 -4.35 -10.36
N ASN A 295 -9.02 -3.64 -10.86
CA ASN A 295 -10.27 -3.37 -10.15
C ASN A 295 -9.98 -2.75 -8.77
N CYS A 296 -9.02 -1.83 -8.73
CA CYS A 296 -8.76 -1.03 -7.55
C CYS A 296 -9.87 0.00 -7.37
N GLU A 297 -10.10 0.39 -6.12
CA GLU A 297 -11.15 1.34 -5.74
C GLU A 297 -10.64 2.23 -4.60
N GLY A 298 -11.26 3.39 -4.41
CA GLY A 298 -10.84 4.41 -3.44
C GLY A 298 -9.51 5.06 -3.82
N LEU A 299 -8.41 4.37 -3.51
CA LEU A 299 -7.04 4.84 -3.71
C LEU A 299 -6.07 3.71 -4.06
N ALA A 300 -5.02 4.07 -4.80
CA ALA A 300 -3.78 3.30 -4.88
C ALA A 300 -2.63 4.20 -5.33
N ARG A 301 -1.40 3.77 -5.08
CA ARG A 301 -0.21 4.40 -5.65
C ARG A 301 0.44 3.44 -6.62
N VAL A 302 0.69 3.88 -7.85
CA VAL A 302 1.41 3.09 -8.86
C VAL A 302 2.83 3.62 -8.94
N ASP A 303 3.78 2.70 -8.81
CA ASP A 303 5.21 2.99 -8.79
C ASP A 303 5.82 2.53 -10.11
N PHE A 304 6.71 3.33 -10.68
CA PHE A 304 7.28 3.15 -12.01
C PHE A 304 8.80 3.31 -12.00
N PHE A 305 9.44 2.69 -12.98
CA PHE A 305 10.76 3.05 -13.44
C PHE A 305 10.65 3.85 -14.74
N LEU A 306 11.30 5.01 -14.81
CA LEU A 306 11.48 5.80 -16.03
C LEU A 306 12.93 5.68 -16.50
N THR A 307 13.14 5.04 -17.65
CA THR A 307 14.49 4.82 -18.20
C THR A 307 15.08 6.11 -18.79
N LYS A 308 16.37 6.09 -19.14
CA LYS A 308 17.05 7.20 -19.82
C LYS A 308 16.52 7.46 -21.24
N ASP A 309 15.88 6.46 -21.82
CA ASP A 309 15.28 6.51 -23.16
C ASP A 309 13.77 6.83 -23.08
N ASP A 310 13.33 7.36 -21.93
CA ASP A 310 11.95 7.76 -21.62
C ASP A 310 10.92 6.61 -21.67
N GLU A 311 11.36 5.36 -21.50
CA GLU A 311 10.46 4.22 -21.35
C GLU A 311 9.89 4.16 -19.92
N ILE A 312 8.57 4.04 -19.82
CA ILE A 312 7.85 3.92 -18.54
C ILE A 312 7.56 2.44 -18.29
N ILE A 313 8.06 1.91 -17.18
CA ILE A 313 7.91 0.51 -16.78
C ILE A 313 7.19 0.46 -15.43
N VAL A 314 6.08 -0.27 -15.35
CA VAL A 314 5.35 -0.48 -14.09
C VAL A 314 6.18 -1.35 -13.16
N ASN A 315 6.46 -0.85 -11.96
CA ASN A 315 7.15 -1.59 -10.90
C ASN A 315 6.14 -2.36 -10.04
N GLU A 316 5.28 -1.64 -9.32
CA GLU A 316 4.27 -2.20 -8.44
C GLU A 316 3.10 -1.25 -8.23
N ILE A 317 2.05 -1.74 -7.58
CA ILE A 317 0.91 -0.96 -7.11
C ILE A 317 0.74 -1.20 -5.61
N ASN A 318 0.52 -0.12 -4.86
CA ASN A 318 0.28 -0.15 -3.42
C ASN A 318 -1.17 0.27 -3.16
N THR A 319 -2.00 -0.64 -2.63
CA THR A 319 -3.44 -0.39 -2.46
C THR A 319 -3.79 0.35 -1.17
N MET A 320 -2.88 0.41 -0.21
CA MET A 320 -2.96 1.30 0.95
C MET A 320 -1.60 1.97 1.18
N PRO A 321 -1.21 2.94 0.34
CA PRO A 321 0.07 3.61 0.47
C PRO A 321 0.15 4.36 1.82
N GLY A 322 1.36 4.66 2.27
CA GLY A 322 1.58 5.48 3.48
C GLY A 322 0.73 6.75 3.42
N PHE A 323 -0.03 7.01 4.49
CA PHE A 323 -1.13 7.97 4.48
C PHE A 323 -0.98 9.07 5.54
N THR A 324 0.24 9.32 6.00
CA THR A 324 0.55 10.49 6.84
C THR A 324 0.52 11.77 6.00
N SER A 325 0.37 12.94 6.62
CA SER A 325 0.37 14.22 5.90
C SER A 325 1.68 14.49 5.12
N ILE A 326 2.80 13.88 5.51
CA ILE A 326 4.09 14.01 4.84
C ILE A 326 4.39 12.86 3.87
N SER A 327 3.53 11.83 3.83
CA SER A 327 3.68 10.70 2.90
C SER A 327 3.47 11.16 1.45
N MET A 328 4.08 10.42 0.51
CA MET A 328 4.06 10.76 -0.91
C MET A 328 2.66 10.81 -1.51
N PHE A 329 1.75 9.91 -1.10
CA PHE A 329 0.40 9.88 -1.64
C PHE A 329 -0.39 11.18 -1.36
N PRO A 330 -0.53 11.65 -0.10
CA PRO A 330 -1.14 12.96 0.16
C PRO A 330 -0.40 14.14 -0.48
N ARG A 331 0.94 14.16 -0.45
CA ARG A 331 1.73 15.26 -1.04
C ARG A 331 1.52 15.40 -2.54
N MET A 332 1.40 14.27 -3.27
CA MET A 332 1.10 14.27 -4.69
C MET A 332 -0.28 14.90 -4.99
N TRP A 333 -1.28 14.61 -4.17
CA TRP A 333 -2.62 15.22 -4.29
C TRP A 333 -2.62 16.71 -3.92
N GLU A 334 -1.87 17.10 -2.89
CA GLU A 334 -1.71 18.51 -2.52
C GLU A 334 -1.06 19.32 -3.65
N ALA A 335 0.00 18.79 -4.26
CA ALA A 335 0.61 19.38 -5.45
C ALA A 335 -0.35 19.43 -6.65
N SER A 336 -1.35 18.54 -6.67
CA SER A 336 -2.44 18.51 -7.67
C SER A 336 -3.63 19.41 -7.30
N GLY A 337 -3.54 20.16 -6.20
CA GLY A 337 -4.56 21.10 -5.75
C GLY A 337 -5.65 20.50 -4.85
N VAL A 338 -5.47 19.31 -4.30
CA VAL A 338 -6.41 18.67 -3.35
C VAL A 338 -5.76 18.61 -1.97
N LYS A 339 -6.33 19.33 -0.99
CA LYS A 339 -5.78 19.34 0.37
C LYS A 339 -5.98 18.00 1.07
N TYR A 340 -5.20 17.73 2.11
CA TYR A 340 -5.24 16.45 2.80
C TYR A 340 -6.58 16.16 3.50
N ASP A 341 -7.19 17.17 4.14
CA ASP A 341 -8.53 17.08 4.72
C ASP A 341 -9.61 16.83 3.66
N GLU A 342 -9.54 17.54 2.53
CA GLU A 342 -10.42 17.33 1.37
C GLU A 342 -10.25 15.94 0.76
N LEU A 343 -9.02 15.41 0.70
CA LEU A 343 -8.72 14.06 0.19
C LEU A 343 -9.32 12.99 1.11
N VAL A 344 -9.17 13.13 2.43
CA VAL A 344 -9.76 12.21 3.41
C VAL A 344 -11.29 12.23 3.34
N ASP A 345 -11.90 13.43 3.27
CA ASP A 345 -13.35 13.59 3.08
C ASP A 345 -13.81 12.91 1.78
N TYR A 346 -13.09 13.16 0.67
CA TYR A 346 -13.39 12.56 -0.63
C TYR A 346 -13.42 11.03 -0.58
N LEU A 347 -12.38 10.41 0.00
CA LEU A 347 -12.27 8.96 0.07
C LEU A 347 -13.38 8.32 0.91
N ILE A 348 -13.77 8.97 2.01
CA ILE A 348 -14.88 8.51 2.84
C ILE A 348 -16.20 8.62 2.09
N GLN A 349 -16.45 9.75 1.44
CA GLN A 349 -17.67 9.95 0.67
C GLN A 349 -17.75 9.00 -0.53
N GLU A 350 -16.63 8.73 -1.22
CA GLU A 350 -16.58 7.76 -2.30
C GLU A 350 -16.92 6.36 -1.80
N ALA A 351 -16.34 5.91 -0.68
CA ALA A 351 -16.66 4.62 -0.07
C ALA A 351 -18.15 4.48 0.30
N LEU A 352 -18.75 5.52 0.87
CA LEU A 352 -20.17 5.55 1.24
C LEU A 352 -21.10 5.51 0.02
N ASN A 353 -20.68 6.12 -1.09
CA ASN A 353 -21.46 6.14 -2.33
C ASN A 353 -21.27 4.88 -3.18
N ARG A 354 -20.28 4.03 -2.85
CA ARG A 354 -20.04 2.77 -3.54
C ARG A 354 -21.08 1.72 -3.11
N PRO A 355 -21.70 0.99 -4.05
CA PRO A 355 -22.53 -0.15 -3.71
C PRO A 355 -21.73 -1.20 -2.95
N ILE A 356 -22.34 -1.78 -1.90
CA ILE A 356 -21.72 -2.85 -1.12
C ILE A 356 -22.05 -4.20 -1.75
N GLY A 357 -21.03 -4.98 -2.11
CA GLY A 357 -21.19 -6.28 -2.77
C GLY A 357 -21.11 -6.21 -4.30
N LEU A 358 -21.49 -7.30 -4.98
CA LEU A 358 -21.41 -7.42 -6.44
C LEU A 358 -22.56 -6.64 -7.11
N HIS A 359 -22.28 -5.43 -7.61
CA HIS A 359 -23.27 -4.54 -8.22
C HIS A 359 -22.79 -3.82 -9.48
#